data_AF-A0A3D2P439-F1
#
_entry.id   AF-A0A3D2P439-F1
#
_cell.length_a   1.000
_cell.length_b   1.000
_cell.length_c   1.000
_cell.angle_alpha   90.00
_cell.angle_beta   90.00
_cell.angle_gamma   90.00
#
_symmetry.space_group_name_H-M   'P 1'
#
loop_
_entity.id
_entity.type
_entity.pdbx_description
1 polymer ?
#
loop_
_entity_poly.entity_id
_entity_poly.type
_entity_poly.pdbx_seq_one_letter_code
_entity_poly.pdbx_strand_id
1 'polypeptide(L)'
;YEANNAMHDCDLLINIGARFDDRITGRIDAFSPKSKKIHIDIDPSSINKTVMVDLPIIGDAGSCLDALLRLWKSEGGKGQELKAWWDKINRWRERKSLAFKTDDEVIKPQLAVQRLYDRVKDLDTYITTEVGQHQMWA
;
A
#
# COMPACT_ATOMS: atom_id res chain seq x y z
N TYR A 1 -3.16 8.75 -5.15
CA TYR A 1 -2.26 9.93 -5.11
C TYR A 1 -1.59 10.04 -3.74
N GLU A 2 -2.39 10.11 -2.69
CA GLU A 2 -2.03 9.99 -1.28
C GLU A 2 -1.12 8.80 -0.96
N ALA A 3 -1.37 7.61 -1.53
CA ALA A 3 -0.55 6.42 -1.28
C ALA A 3 0.89 6.61 -1.79
N ASN A 4 1.05 7.07 -3.04
CA ASN A 4 2.36 7.34 -3.63
C ASN A 4 3.11 8.42 -2.86
N ASN A 5 2.42 9.51 -2.47
CA ASN A 5 3.04 10.57 -1.68
C ASN A 5 3.41 10.08 -0.27
N ALA A 6 2.58 9.25 0.37
CA ALA A 6 2.88 8.68 1.67
C ALA A 6 4.12 7.78 1.62
N MET A 7 4.25 6.93 0.59
CA MET A 7 5.45 6.13 0.37
C MET A 7 6.68 7.01 0.09
N HIS A 8 6.54 8.04 -0.74
CA HIS A 8 7.65 8.94 -1.09
C HIS A 8 8.15 9.76 0.11
N ASP A 9 7.24 10.33 0.91
CA ASP A 9 7.57 11.30 1.96
C ASP A 9 7.70 10.69 3.37
N CYS A 10 7.56 9.37 3.52
CA CYS A 10 7.77 8.72 4.82
C CYS A 10 9.25 8.75 5.26
N ASP A 11 9.45 8.67 6.56
CA ASP A 11 10.76 8.51 7.21
C ASP A 11 11.08 7.04 7.55
N LEU A 12 10.06 6.18 7.58
CA LEU A 12 10.16 4.74 7.72
C LEU A 12 9.21 4.04 6.74
N LEU A 13 9.77 3.18 5.89
CA LEU A 13 9.04 2.30 4.99
C LEU A 13 9.23 0.86 5.44
N ILE A 14 8.12 0.19 5.79
CA ILE A 14 8.11 -1.23 6.16
C ILE A 14 7.45 -2.01 5.05
N ASN A 15 8.26 -2.71 4.26
CA ASN A 15 7.80 -3.56 3.16
C ASN A 15 7.64 -5.01 3.64
N ILE A 16 6.40 -5.52 3.66
CA ILE A 16 6.07 -6.82 4.26
C ILE A 16 5.49 -7.74 3.19
N GLY A 17 6.22 -8.81 2.84
CA GLY A 17 5.75 -9.84 1.91
C GLY A 17 5.48 -9.34 0.48
N ALA A 18 6.05 -8.20 0.10
CA ALA A 18 5.93 -7.65 -1.23
C ALA A 18 7.31 -7.43 -1.86
N ARG A 19 7.36 -7.52 -3.19
CA ARG A 19 8.56 -7.22 -3.97
C ARG A 19 8.53 -5.76 -4.37
N PHE A 20 9.70 -5.12 -4.39
CA PHE A 20 9.89 -3.80 -4.98
C PHE A 20 9.84 -3.87 -6.51
N ASP A 21 8.66 -4.13 -7.05
CA ASP A 21 8.39 -4.21 -8.49
C ASP A 21 8.57 -2.84 -9.18
N ASP A 22 8.95 -2.84 -10.45
CA ASP A 22 9.21 -1.61 -11.21
C ASP A 22 7.94 -0.78 -11.44
N ARG A 23 6.77 -1.43 -11.51
CA ARG A 23 5.46 -0.76 -11.61
C ARG A 23 5.10 0.05 -10.38
N ILE A 24 5.69 -0.26 -9.24
CA ILE A 24 5.47 0.44 -7.96
C ILE A 24 6.56 1.48 -7.74
N THR A 25 7.82 1.08 -7.94
CA THR A 25 8.98 1.92 -7.61
C THR A 25 9.19 3.06 -8.60
N GLY A 26 8.87 2.85 -9.88
CA GLY A 26 9.11 3.83 -10.94
C GLY A 26 10.60 4.16 -11.05
N ARG A 27 10.98 5.36 -10.62
CA ARG A 27 12.40 5.77 -10.55
C ARG A 27 12.98 5.42 -9.18
N ILE A 28 13.84 4.42 -9.14
CA ILE A 28 14.42 3.85 -7.91
C ILE A 28 15.19 4.90 -7.10
N ASP A 29 15.93 5.79 -7.75
CA ASP A 29 16.70 6.88 -7.11
C ASP A 29 15.81 7.91 -6.40
N ALA A 30 14.55 8.02 -6.82
CA ALA A 30 13.53 8.87 -6.19
C ALA A 30 12.52 8.06 -5.35
N PHE A 31 12.74 6.77 -5.15
CA PHE A 31 11.81 5.92 -4.40
C PHE A 31 12.05 6.04 -2.89
N SER A 32 11.13 6.74 -2.21
CA SER A 32 11.18 6.95 -0.75
C SER A 32 12.54 7.50 -0.27
N PRO A 33 12.97 8.66 -0.79
CA PRO A 33 14.37 9.11 -0.72
C PRO A 33 14.87 9.42 0.70
N LYS A 34 13.97 9.65 1.65
CA LYS A 34 14.31 10.03 3.04
C LYS A 34 13.97 8.97 4.07
N SER A 35 13.50 7.81 3.63
CA SER A 35 13.07 6.76 4.55
C SER A 35 14.21 5.80 4.91
N LYS A 36 14.20 5.34 6.16
CA LYS A 36 14.75 4.03 6.51
C LYS A 36 13.83 2.96 5.95
N LYS A 37 14.38 1.87 5.44
CA LYS A 37 13.66 0.81 4.73
C LYS A 37 13.87 -0.52 5.43
N ILE A 38 12.76 -1.13 5.86
CA ILE A 38 12.70 -2.49 6.39
C ILE A 38 12.04 -3.35 5.33
N HIS A 39 12.59 -4.54 5.04
CA HIS A 39 11.99 -5.48 4.11
C HIS A 39 11.93 -6.87 4.72
N ILE A 40 10.70 -7.36 4.88
CA ILE A 40 10.38 -8.69 5.36
C ILE A 40 9.96 -9.53 4.16
N ASP A 41 10.75 -10.55 3.81
CA ASP A 41 10.46 -11.47 2.71
C ASP A 41 10.90 -12.88 3.07
N ILE A 42 10.15 -13.89 2.65
CA ILE A 42 10.52 -15.28 2.88
C ILE A 42 11.63 -15.74 1.91
N ASP A 43 11.74 -15.08 0.76
CA ASP A 43 12.71 -15.38 -0.28
C ASP A 43 13.94 -14.46 -0.16
N PRO A 44 15.11 -15.01 0.24
CA PRO A 44 16.35 -14.23 0.35
C PRO A 44 16.74 -13.53 -0.95
N SER A 45 16.37 -14.07 -2.10
CA SER A 45 16.72 -13.51 -3.41
C SER A 45 15.95 -12.23 -3.75
N SER A 46 14.87 -11.93 -3.01
CA SER A 46 14.09 -10.69 -3.17
C SER A 46 14.69 -9.52 -2.38
N ILE A 47 15.50 -9.79 -1.36
CA ILE A 47 16.16 -8.76 -0.54
C ILE A 47 17.26 -8.05 -1.33
N ASN A 48 17.31 -6.72 -1.27
CA ASN A 48 18.30 -5.88 -1.98
C ASN A 48 18.36 -6.12 -3.50
N LYS A 49 17.35 -6.76 -4.09
CA LYS A 49 17.30 -7.03 -5.53
C LYS A 49 17.05 -5.78 -6.36
N THR A 50 16.05 -4.98 -5.96
CA THR A 50 15.67 -3.74 -6.67
C THR A 50 15.99 -2.49 -5.86
N VAL A 51 15.64 -2.51 -4.56
CA VAL A 51 15.82 -1.38 -3.65
C VAL A 51 16.72 -1.86 -2.52
N MET A 52 17.77 -1.09 -2.22
CA MET A 52 18.63 -1.34 -1.07
C MET A 52 17.87 -0.99 0.22
N VAL A 53 17.86 -1.91 1.17
CA VAL A 53 17.15 -1.77 2.45
C VAL A 53 18.12 -1.67 3.62
N ASP A 54 17.72 -0.95 4.65
CA ASP A 54 18.52 -0.75 5.86
C ASP A 54 18.43 -1.94 6.81
N LEU A 55 17.28 -2.62 6.85
CA LEU A 55 17.05 -3.79 7.70
C LEU A 55 16.29 -4.89 6.94
N PRO A 56 17.00 -5.93 6.48
CA PRO A 56 16.36 -7.12 5.92
C PRO A 56 15.95 -8.10 7.02
N ILE A 57 14.76 -8.69 6.88
CA ILE A 57 14.25 -9.76 7.74
C ILE A 57 13.82 -10.90 6.82
N ILE A 58 14.51 -12.04 6.89
CA ILE A 58 14.17 -13.22 6.11
C ILE A 58 13.25 -14.11 6.94
N GLY A 59 12.01 -14.27 6.49
CA GLY A 59 11.04 -15.09 7.20
C GLY A 59 9.62 -14.97 6.67
N ASP A 60 8.75 -15.83 7.17
CA ASP A 60 7.32 -15.75 6.92
C ASP A 60 6.75 -14.44 7.45
N ALA A 61 6.03 -13.70 6.60
CA ALA A 61 5.52 -12.37 6.90
C ALA A 61 4.57 -12.36 8.12
N GLY A 62 3.69 -13.37 8.23
CA GLY A 62 2.76 -13.51 9.34
C GLY A 62 3.49 -13.73 10.67
N SER A 63 4.42 -14.68 10.67
CA SER A 63 5.26 -14.99 11.83
C SER A 63 6.11 -13.81 12.29
N CYS A 64 6.71 -13.07 11.35
CA CYS A 64 7.48 -11.86 11.65
C CYS A 64 6.59 -10.75 12.22
N LEU A 65 5.41 -10.52 11.65
CA LEU A 65 4.48 -9.49 12.13
C LEU A 65 3.97 -9.83 13.54
N ASP A 66 3.66 -11.10 13.81
CA ASP A 66 3.26 -11.56 15.13
C ASP A 66 4.35 -11.33 16.17
N ALA A 67 5.61 -11.63 15.84
CA ALA A 67 6.74 -11.38 16.72
C ALA A 67 6.92 -9.88 17.01
N LEU A 68 6.84 -9.03 15.97
CA LEU A 68 6.92 -7.58 16.10
C LEU A 68 5.81 -7.03 17.01
N LEU A 69 4.56 -7.47 16.81
CA LEU A 69 3.42 -7.03 17.61
C LEU A 69 3.53 -7.50 19.07
N ARG A 70 4.03 -8.71 19.31
CA ARG A 70 4.25 -9.23 20.67
C ARG A 70 5.29 -8.39 21.41
N LEU A 71 6.42 -8.10 20.76
CA LEU A 71 7.47 -7.25 21.33
C LEU A 71 6.96 -5.84 21.61
N TRP A 72 6.31 -5.21 20.62
CA TRP A 72 5.75 -3.86 20.77
C TRP A 72 4.75 -3.76 21.93
N LYS A 73 3.86 -4.76 22.08
CA LYS A 73 2.92 -4.82 23.22
C LYS A 73 3.64 -5.00 24.56
N SER A 74 4.69 -5.82 24.60
CA SER A 74 5.47 -6.05 25.82
C SER A 74 6.21 -4.79 26.29
N GLU A 75 6.55 -3.89 25.36
CA GLU A 75 7.15 -2.58 25.63
C GLU A 75 6.11 -1.47 25.93
N GLY A 76 4.84 -1.86 26.13
CA GLY A 76 3.75 -0.95 26.51
C GLY A 76 2.91 -0.44 25.35
N GLY A 77 3.20 -0.83 24.10
CA GLY A 77 2.31 -0.61 22.95
C GLY A 77 2.03 0.86 22.65
N LYS A 78 2.94 1.76 23.00
CA LYS A 78 2.78 3.20 22.74
C LYS A 78 3.50 3.59 21.47
N GLY A 79 2.74 4.09 20.50
CA GLY A 79 3.29 4.72 19.30
C GLY A 79 3.71 6.17 19.54
N GLN A 80 4.40 6.73 18.56
CA GLN A 80 4.68 8.17 18.52
C GLN A 80 3.41 8.96 18.19
N GLU A 81 3.41 10.25 18.52
CA GLU A 81 2.39 11.20 18.05
C GLU A 81 2.56 11.37 16.53
N LEU A 82 1.53 11.02 15.75
CA LEU A 82 1.56 11.02 14.28
C LEU A 82 0.55 11.99 13.67
N LYS A 83 -0.07 12.89 14.45
CA LYS A 83 -1.10 13.80 13.96
C LYS A 83 -0.60 14.67 12.82
N ALA A 84 0.61 15.23 12.92
CA ALA A 84 1.18 16.03 11.85
C ALA A 84 1.32 15.24 10.53
N TRP A 85 1.68 13.96 10.61
CA TRP A 85 1.76 13.07 9.46
C TRP A 85 0.37 12.74 8.89
N TRP A 86 -0.59 12.42 9.75
CA TRP A 86 -1.97 12.19 9.35
C TRP A 86 -2.63 13.42 8.72
N ASP A 87 -2.37 14.62 9.26
CA ASP A 87 -2.85 15.88 8.69
C ASP A 87 -2.31 16.07 7.26
N LYS A 88 -1.05 15.72 7.01
CA LYS A 88 -0.44 15.74 5.67
C LYS A 88 -1.10 14.73 4.73
N ILE A 89 -1.31 13.49 5.17
CA ILE A 89 -2.00 12.47 4.38
C ILE A 89 -3.44 12.89 4.05
N ASN A 90 -4.15 13.47 5.01
CA ASN A 90 -5.52 13.90 4.82
C ASN A 90 -5.63 15.02 3.80
N ARG A 91 -4.69 15.97 3.77
CA ARG A 91 -4.60 16.96 2.68
C ARG A 91 -4.43 16.33 1.30
N TRP A 92 -3.66 15.25 1.17
CA TRP A 92 -3.57 14.55 -0.12
C TRP A 92 -4.86 13.82 -0.49
N ARG A 93 -5.59 13.28 0.49
CA ARG A 93 -6.90 12.64 0.29
C ARG A 93 -7.96 13.61 -0.21
N GLU A 94 -7.88 14.89 0.13
CA GLU A 94 -8.79 15.95 -0.37
C GLU A 94 -8.84 16.01 -1.90
N ARG A 95 -7.77 15.60 -2.59
CA ARG A 95 -7.74 15.50 -4.05
C ARG A 95 -8.77 14.53 -4.61
N LYS A 96 -9.24 13.56 -3.80
CA LYS A 96 -10.16 12.49 -4.21
C LYS A 96 -9.73 11.86 -5.54
N SER A 97 -8.49 11.36 -5.61
CA SER A 97 -7.88 10.98 -6.89
C SER A 97 -8.56 9.82 -7.62
N LEU A 98 -9.45 9.10 -6.95
CA LEU A 98 -10.29 8.04 -7.53
C LEU A 98 -11.68 8.53 -7.96
N ALA A 99 -12.01 9.80 -7.72
CA ALA A 99 -13.29 10.37 -8.14
C ALA A 99 -13.38 10.45 -9.66
N PHE A 100 -14.56 10.14 -10.17
CA PHE A 100 -14.90 10.20 -11.59
C PHE A 100 -16.22 10.95 -11.76
N LYS A 101 -16.43 11.52 -12.96
CA LYS A 101 -17.69 12.17 -13.31
C LYS A 101 -18.65 11.14 -13.91
N THR A 102 -19.88 11.13 -13.42
CA THR A 102 -20.97 10.35 -14.01
C THR A 102 -21.58 11.09 -15.19
N ASP A 103 -22.29 10.36 -16.03
CA ASP A 103 -22.99 10.83 -17.22
C ASP A 103 -24.28 10.01 -17.37
N ASP A 104 -25.37 10.62 -17.81
CA ASP A 104 -26.68 9.96 -17.95
C ASP A 104 -26.82 9.20 -19.27
N GLU A 105 -25.96 9.44 -20.26
CA GLU A 105 -25.98 8.78 -21.58
C GLU A 105 -25.14 7.50 -21.60
N VAL A 106 -24.04 7.46 -20.83
CA VAL A 106 -23.08 6.34 -20.86
C VAL A 106 -22.69 5.89 -19.46
N ILE A 107 -22.86 4.60 -19.20
CA ILE A 107 -22.38 3.96 -17.97
C ILE A 107 -20.86 4.03 -17.92
N LYS A 108 -20.33 4.76 -16.93
CA LYS A 108 -18.89 4.78 -16.66
C LYS A 108 -18.47 3.44 -16.04
N PRO A 109 -17.36 2.83 -16.48
CA PRO A 109 -16.92 1.54 -15.94
C PRO A 109 -16.63 1.60 -14.43
N GLN A 110 -16.14 2.73 -13.93
CA GLN A 110 -15.95 2.96 -12.48
C GLN A 110 -17.29 2.93 -11.73
N LEU A 111 -18.35 3.48 -12.32
CA LEU A 111 -19.69 3.42 -11.74
C LEU A 111 -20.20 1.97 -11.73
N ALA A 112 -19.97 1.21 -12.81
CA ALA A 112 -20.37 -0.19 -12.88
C ALA A 112 -19.71 -1.02 -11.77
N VAL A 113 -18.40 -0.89 -11.57
CA VAL A 113 -17.68 -1.58 -10.47
C VAL A 113 -18.17 -1.12 -9.11
N GLN A 114 -18.35 0.20 -8.90
CA GLN A 114 -18.87 0.71 -7.63
C GLN A 114 -20.26 0.13 -7.30
N ARG A 115 -21.14 0.05 -8.29
CA ARG A 115 -22.48 -0.55 -8.12
C ARG A 115 -22.41 -2.05 -7.86
N LEU A 116 -21.47 -2.77 -8.46
CA LEU A 116 -21.23 -4.18 -8.15
C LEU A 116 -20.79 -4.32 -6.68
N TYR A 117 -19.75 -3.58 -6.28
CA TYR A 117 -19.24 -3.58 -4.91
C TYR A 117 -20.34 -3.29 -3.88
N ASP A 118 -21.16 -2.26 -4.10
CA ASP A 118 -22.26 -1.90 -3.19
C ASP A 118 -23.25 -3.06 -2.93
N ARG A 119 -23.37 -4.01 -3.87
CA ARG A 119 -24.29 -5.16 -3.78
C ARG A 119 -23.66 -6.40 -3.18
N VAL A 120 -22.34 -6.49 -3.19
CA VAL A 120 -21.61 -7.71 -2.80
C VAL A 120 -20.70 -7.49 -1.59
N LYS A 121 -20.51 -6.25 -1.12
CA LYS A 121 -19.60 -5.91 0.00
C LYS A 121 -19.91 -6.60 1.32
N ASP A 122 -21.14 -7.08 1.51
CA ASP A 122 -21.59 -7.80 2.70
C ASP A 122 -21.61 -9.33 2.50
N LEU A 123 -21.08 -9.81 1.37
CA LEU A 123 -21.00 -11.23 1.01
C LEU A 123 -19.54 -11.69 0.93
N ASP A 124 -19.31 -12.99 1.09
CA ASP A 124 -18.03 -13.62 0.79
C ASP A 124 -17.86 -13.77 -0.74
N THR A 125 -17.26 -12.75 -1.36
CA THR A 125 -17.23 -12.60 -2.83
C THR A 125 -15.82 -12.70 -3.37
N TYR A 126 -15.63 -13.57 -4.35
CA TYR A 126 -14.40 -13.66 -5.14
C TYR A 126 -14.52 -12.81 -6.41
N ILE A 127 -13.54 -11.93 -6.64
CA ILE A 127 -13.44 -11.11 -7.86
C ILE A 127 -12.26 -11.62 -8.69
N THR A 128 -12.51 -11.87 -9.99
CA THR A 128 -11.48 -12.24 -10.96
C THR A 128 -11.51 -11.27 -12.14
N THR A 129 -10.35 -11.03 -12.75
CA THR A 129 -10.21 -10.07 -13.85
C THR A 129 -9.21 -10.56 -14.87
N GLU A 130 -9.46 -10.31 -16.15
CA GLU A 130 -8.42 -10.32 -17.18
C GLU A 130 -7.48 -9.12 -17.04
N VAL A 131 -6.50 -8.96 -17.94
CA VAL A 131 -5.58 -7.80 -17.95
C VAL A 131 -6.14 -6.65 -18.78
N GLY A 132 -6.18 -5.44 -18.20
CA GLY A 132 -6.63 -4.24 -18.93
C GLY A 132 -7.04 -3.09 -18.01
N GLN A 133 -7.67 -2.06 -18.57
CA GLN A 133 -8.16 -0.93 -17.76
C GLN A 133 -9.21 -1.36 -16.74
N HIS A 134 -10.03 -2.36 -17.06
CA HIS A 134 -11.02 -2.93 -16.14
C HIS A 134 -10.37 -3.54 -14.90
N GLN A 135 -9.18 -4.14 -15.03
CA GLN A 135 -8.40 -4.66 -13.90
C GLN A 135 -8.03 -3.57 -12.89
N MET A 136 -7.75 -2.35 -13.38
CA MET A 136 -7.36 -1.22 -12.53
C MET A 136 -8.56 -0.58 -11.83
N TRP A 137 -9.78 -0.79 -12.32
CA TRP A 137 -11.01 -0.28 -11.71
C TRP A 137 -11.70 -1.28 -10.78
N ALA A 138 -11.45 -2.58 -10.97
CA ALA A 138 -12.11 -3.69 -10.30
C ALA A 138 -11.92 -3.71 -8.77
#